data_AF-A0A4Y2F7S4-F1
#
_entry.id   AF-A0A4Y2F7S4-F1
#
_cell.length_a   1.000
_cell.length_b   1.000
_cell.length_c   1.000
_cell.angle_alpha   90.00
_cell.angle_beta   90.00
_cell.angle_gamma   90.00
#
_symmetry.space_group_name_H-M   'P 1'
#
loop_
_entity.id
_entity.type
_entity.pdbx_description
1 polymer ?
#
loop_
_entity_poly.entity_id
_entity_poly.type
_entity_poly.pdbx_seq_one_letter_code
_entity_poly.pdbx_strand_id
1 'polypeptide(L)'
;MLLKDRLKTELGVIYRRSDFRNMTGAISLLQFIIENNLQTTFSETYKLLLIIVTIPKTTSEAERCFSTLKRVKTFLRSTMNGDRLSALAMLSIEKRMINDIPKFNENVIDLLACEKDRRVDLIYKNFT
;
A
#
# COMPACT_ATOMS: atom_id res chain seq x y z
N MET A 1 17.66 -4.44 -13.23
CA MET A 1 18.62 -3.33 -13.02
C MET A 1 18.37 -2.29 -14.10
N LEU A 2 18.17 -1.01 -13.76
CA LEU A 2 17.86 0.04 -14.74
C LEU A 2 19.07 0.31 -15.65
N LEU A 3 18.85 0.42 -16.97
CA LEU A 3 19.91 0.73 -17.94
C LEU A 3 20.14 2.24 -18.01
N LYS A 4 21.22 2.70 -17.37
CA LYS A 4 21.50 4.13 -17.14
C LYS A 4 21.61 4.95 -18.43
N ASP A 5 22.22 4.41 -19.47
CA ASP A 5 22.40 5.12 -20.75
C ASP A 5 21.09 5.26 -21.54
N ARG A 6 20.26 4.21 -21.52
CA ARG A 6 18.92 4.25 -22.12
C ARG A 6 18.01 5.20 -21.35
N LEU A 7 18.03 5.14 -20.02
CA LEU A 7 17.25 6.03 -19.17
C LEU A 7 17.60 7.50 -19.41
N LYS A 8 18.88 7.84 -19.54
CA LYS A 8 19.33 9.21 -19.82
C LYS A 8 18.82 9.71 -21.18
N THR A 9 18.82 8.84 -22.18
CA THR A 9 18.32 9.15 -23.53
C THR A 9 16.80 9.33 -23.53
N GLU A 10 16.07 8.43 -22.88
CA GLU A 10 14.62 8.47 -22.73
C GLU A 10 14.16 9.72 -21.97
N LEU A 11 14.78 10.01 -20.81
CA LEU A 11 14.52 11.22 -20.05
C LEU A 11 14.86 12.47 -20.86
N GLY A 12 15.95 12.45 -21.63
CA GLY A 12 16.31 13.54 -22.54
C GLY A 12 15.21 13.86 -23.55
N VAL A 13 14.54 12.84 -24.11
CA VAL A 13 13.39 13.02 -25.03
C VAL A 13 12.18 13.59 -24.28
N ILE A 14 11.88 13.05 -23.10
CA ILE A 14 10.75 13.47 -22.27
C ILE A 14 10.89 14.94 -21.83
N TYR A 15 12.07 15.36 -21.37
CA TYR A 15 12.32 16.75 -20.97
C TYR A 15 12.34 17.75 -22.13
N ARG A 16 12.54 17.26 -23.36
CA ARG A 16 12.64 18.09 -24.57
C ARG A 16 11.29 18.30 -25.26
N ARG A 17 10.32 17.40 -25.03
CA ARG A 17 8.95 17.54 -25.54
C ARG A 17 8.04 18.33 -24.58
N SER A 18 7.26 19.24 -25.14
CA SER A 18 6.27 20.06 -24.42
C SER A 18 5.15 19.23 -23.80
N ASP A 19 4.76 18.13 -24.46
CA ASP A 19 3.66 17.25 -24.03
C ASP A 19 3.85 16.74 -22.60
N PHE A 20 5.10 16.40 -22.24
CA PHE A 20 5.46 15.90 -20.92
C PHE A 20 5.75 17.01 -19.90
N ARG A 21 6.08 18.24 -20.35
CA ARG A 21 6.33 19.39 -19.46
C ARG A 21 5.05 19.93 -18.82
N ASN A 22 3.91 19.76 -19.50
CA ASN A 22 2.62 20.20 -18.99
C ASN A 22 2.04 19.26 -17.92
N MET A 23 2.68 18.11 -17.65
CA MET A 23 2.17 17.10 -16.72
C MET A 23 2.70 17.32 -15.31
N THR A 24 1.85 17.81 -14.40
CA THR A 24 2.20 18.09 -13.01
C THR A 24 2.01 16.86 -12.10
N GLY A 25 2.79 15.80 -12.34
CA GLY A 25 2.82 14.65 -11.43
C GLY A 25 3.35 13.36 -12.05
N ALA A 26 4.04 12.55 -11.22
CA ALA A 26 4.51 11.23 -11.65
C ALA A 26 3.33 10.31 -12.04
N ILE A 27 2.22 10.37 -11.31
CA ILE A 27 1.03 9.56 -11.63
C ILE A 27 0.43 9.98 -12.97
N SER A 28 0.27 11.28 -13.20
CA SER A 28 -0.25 11.82 -14.47
C SER A 28 0.64 11.42 -15.65
N LEU A 29 1.95 11.54 -15.50
CA LEU A 29 2.93 11.17 -16.53
C LEU A 29 2.89 9.65 -16.81
N LEU A 30 2.79 8.82 -15.77
CA LEU A 30 2.64 7.37 -15.90
C LEU A 30 1.36 7.01 -16.68
N GLN A 31 0.25 7.65 -16.33
CA GLN A 31 -1.04 7.42 -16.98
C GLN A 31 -1.01 7.77 -18.47
N PHE A 32 -0.36 8.88 -18.83
CA PHE A 32 -0.18 9.26 -20.23
C PHE A 32 0.73 8.31 -21.02
N ILE A 33 1.79 7.79 -20.40
CA ILE A 33 2.63 6.75 -21.03
C ILE A 33 1.81 5.49 -21.33
N ILE A 34 0.88 5.13 -20.44
CA ILE A 34 -0.01 3.98 -20.61
C ILE A 34 -1.04 4.25 -21.71
N GLU A 35 -1.73 5.39 -21.66
CA GLU A 35 -2.77 5.78 -22.63
C GLU A 35 -2.24 5.86 -24.07
N ASN A 36 -0.98 6.29 -24.24
CA ASN A 36 -0.34 6.40 -25.56
C ASN A 36 0.41 5.13 -25.99
N ASN A 37 0.31 4.02 -25.24
CA ASN A 37 1.04 2.77 -25.49
C ASN A 37 2.58 2.95 -25.61
N LEU A 38 3.15 3.93 -24.90
CA LEU A 38 4.57 4.26 -24.98
C LEU A 38 5.45 3.42 -24.03
N GLN A 39 4.89 2.37 -23.43
CA GLN A 39 5.55 1.52 -22.44
C GLN A 39 6.77 0.78 -23.02
N THR A 40 6.72 0.42 -24.30
CA THR A 40 7.82 -0.24 -25.01
C THR A 40 8.92 0.75 -25.40
N THR A 41 8.54 1.96 -25.79
CA THR A 41 9.45 3.05 -26.18
C THR A 41 10.20 3.63 -24.98
N PHE A 42 9.52 3.81 -23.85
CA PHE A 42 10.08 4.38 -22.62
C PHE A 42 10.14 3.33 -21.50
N SER A 43 10.72 2.16 -21.78
CA SER A 43 10.66 1.04 -20.83
C SER A 43 11.43 1.33 -19.52
N GLU A 44 12.55 2.06 -19.58
CA GLU A 44 13.34 2.38 -18.39
C GLU A 44 12.69 3.50 -17.59
N THR A 45 12.12 4.48 -18.28
CA THR A 45 11.39 5.58 -17.64
C THR A 45 10.09 5.07 -17.01
N TYR A 46 9.36 4.17 -17.67
CA TYR A 46 8.19 3.51 -17.11
C TYR A 46 8.54 2.74 -15.83
N LYS A 47 9.61 1.95 -15.84
CA LYS A 47 10.12 1.26 -14.65
C LYS A 47 10.49 2.24 -13.53
N LEU A 48 11.16 3.34 -13.85
CA LEU A 48 11.50 4.39 -12.88
C LEU A 48 10.25 5.02 -12.26
N LEU A 49 9.25 5.36 -13.08
CA LEU A 49 7.98 5.91 -12.60
C LEU A 49 7.22 4.91 -11.75
N LEU A 50 7.20 3.64 -12.12
CA LEU A 50 6.58 2.58 -11.33
C LEU A 50 7.24 2.50 -9.96
N ILE A 51 8.58 2.54 -9.89
CA ILE A 51 9.34 2.59 -8.62
C ILE A 51 8.97 3.84 -7.82
N ILE A 52 8.88 5.02 -8.45
CA ILE A 52 8.52 6.27 -7.76
C ILE A 52 7.08 6.26 -7.22
N VAL A 53 6.16 5.57 -7.89
CA VAL A 53 4.76 5.45 -7.48
C VAL A 53 4.56 4.35 -6.42
N THR A 54 5.33 3.25 -6.50
CA THR A 54 5.24 2.13 -5.56
C THR A 54 6.05 2.33 -4.28
N ILE A 55 7.21 3.00 -4.37
CA ILE A 55 7.87 3.52 -3.18
C ILE A 55 6.96 4.63 -2.65
N PRO A 56 6.48 4.57 -1.40
CA PRO A 56 5.66 5.63 -0.83
C PRO A 56 6.41 6.95 -0.97
N LYS A 57 5.97 7.78 -1.92
CA LYS A 57 6.61 9.05 -2.29
C LYS A 57 6.64 10.04 -1.12
N THR A 58 5.87 9.77 -0.08
CA THR A 58 5.81 10.61 1.10
C THR A 58 6.24 9.80 2.31
N THR A 59 7.31 10.26 2.96
CA THR A 59 7.59 9.89 4.36
C THR A 59 6.33 10.00 5.21
N SER A 60 5.47 10.97 4.90
CA SER A 60 4.16 11.15 5.55
C SER A 60 3.23 9.94 5.48
N GLU A 61 3.14 9.18 4.39
CA GLU A 61 2.28 7.99 4.34
C GLU A 61 2.84 6.85 5.19
N ALA A 62 4.15 6.61 5.14
CA ALA A 62 4.81 5.65 6.02
C ALA A 62 4.68 6.09 7.49
N GLU A 63 4.94 7.36 7.81
CA GLU A 63 4.74 7.97 9.12
C GLU A 63 3.27 7.89 9.56
N ARG A 64 2.31 8.03 8.64
CA ARG A 64 0.88 7.86 8.92
C ARG A 64 0.57 6.41 9.28
N CYS A 65 1.12 5.44 8.55
CA CYS A 65 1.00 4.01 8.87
C CYS A 65 1.66 3.65 10.20
N PHE A 66 2.85 4.20 10.50
CA PHE A 66 3.50 4.00 11.79
C PHE A 66 2.79 4.73 12.93
N SER A 67 2.20 5.90 12.66
CA SER A 67 1.42 6.67 13.63
C SER A 67 0.10 5.98 13.95
N THR A 68 -0.61 5.45 12.93
CA THR A 68 -1.82 4.63 13.16
C THR A 68 -1.46 3.37 13.94
N LEU A 69 -0.37 2.68 13.58
CA LEU A 69 0.11 1.51 14.32
C LEU A 69 0.51 1.86 15.75
N LYS A 70 1.19 2.99 15.97
CA LYS A 70 1.54 3.50 17.30
C LYS A 70 0.29 3.82 18.10
N ARG A 71 -0.75 4.41 17.48
CA ARG A 71 -2.03 4.72 18.12
C ARG A 71 -2.78 3.44 18.50
N VAL A 72 -2.79 2.43 17.62
CA VAL A 72 -3.34 1.09 17.89
C VAL A 72 -2.58 0.42 19.04
N LYS A 73 -1.24 0.45 19.02
CA LYS A 73 -0.39 -0.10 20.08
C LYS A 73 -0.58 0.62 21.42
N THR A 74 -0.76 1.94 21.40
CA THR A 74 -1.01 2.76 22.59
C THR A 74 -2.41 2.51 23.14
N PHE A 75 -3.42 2.44 22.27
CA PHE A 75 -4.80 2.11 22.63
C PHE A 75 -4.92 0.72 23.26
N LEU A 76 -4.17 -0.26 22.73
CA LEU A 76 -4.14 -1.64 23.23
C LEU A 76 -3.17 -1.87 24.41
N ARG A 77 -2.47 -0.81 24.88
CA ARG A 77 -1.66 -0.77 26.11
C ARG A 77 -0.85 -2.06 26.33
N SER A 78 0.00 -2.41 25.37
CA SER A 78 1.11 -3.39 25.40
C SER A 78 1.09 -4.48 26.49
N THR A 79 0.07 -5.33 26.49
CA THR A 79 0.14 -6.71 27.04
C THR A 79 -0.20 -7.77 25.97
N MET A 80 -0.41 -7.35 24.72
CA MET A 80 -0.74 -8.25 23.60
C MET A 80 0.54 -8.80 22.94
N ASN A 81 0.60 -10.13 22.77
CA ASN A 81 1.60 -10.79 21.94
C ASN A 81 1.64 -10.19 20.53
N GLY A 82 2.82 -10.14 19.93
CA GLY A 82 3.06 -9.56 18.60
C GLY A 82 2.13 -10.12 17.53
N ASP A 83 1.81 -11.41 17.59
CA ASP A 83 0.95 -12.09 16.62
C ASP A 83 -0.49 -11.55 16.62
N ARG A 84 -1.06 -11.31 17.81
CA ARG A 84 -2.40 -10.73 17.94
C ARG A 84 -2.43 -9.28 17.45
N LEU A 85 -1.35 -8.52 17.67
CA LEU A 85 -1.23 -7.16 17.17
C LEU A 85 -1.16 -7.15 15.63
N SER A 86 -0.39 -8.05 15.03
CA SER A 86 -0.29 -8.21 13.58
C SER A 86 -1.63 -8.58 12.95
N ALA A 87 -2.37 -9.53 13.53
CA ALA A 87 -3.70 -9.89 13.07
C ALA A 87 -4.68 -8.71 13.13
N LEU A 88 -4.67 -7.94 14.23
CA LEU A 88 -5.54 -6.76 14.37
C LEU A 88 -5.15 -5.62 13.43
N ALA A 89 -3.84 -5.39 13.23
CA ALA A 89 -3.35 -4.41 12.28
C ALA A 89 -3.80 -4.76 10.85
N MET A 90 -3.77 -6.04 10.49
CA MET A 90 -4.25 -6.52 9.19
C MET A 90 -5.76 -6.33 9.04
N LEU A 91 -6.57 -6.65 10.05
CA LEU A 91 -8.00 -6.32 10.04
C LEU A 91 -8.24 -4.80 9.89
N SER A 92 -7.39 -3.96 10.49
CA SER A 92 -7.51 -2.51 10.35
C SER A 92 -7.11 -1.99 8.97
N ILE A 93 -6.13 -2.63 8.31
CA ILE A 93 -5.71 -2.32 6.94
C ILE A 93 -6.80 -2.76 5.95
N GLU A 94 -7.33 -3.97 6.14
CA GLU A 94 -8.38 -4.59 5.31
C GLU A 94 -9.80 -4.19 5.73
N LYS A 95 -9.94 -3.13 6.51
CA LYS A 95 -11.24 -2.65 7.01
C LYS A 95 -12.25 -2.40 5.89
N ARG A 96 -11.80 -2.01 4.69
CA ARG A 96 -12.66 -1.83 3.52
C ARG A 96 -13.30 -3.15 3.10
N MET A 97 -12.49 -4.21 2.92
CA MET A 97 -13.02 -5.55 2.60
C MET A 97 -13.90 -6.10 3.72
N ILE A 98 -13.56 -5.87 4.99
CA ILE A 98 -14.37 -6.36 6.12
C ILE A 98 -15.74 -5.68 6.17
N ASN A 99 -15.82 -4.39 5.83
CA ASN A 99 -17.08 -3.67 5.77
C ASN A 99 -18.00 -4.20 4.66
N ASP A 100 -17.44 -4.81 3.60
CA ASP A 100 -18.21 -5.44 2.53
C ASP A 100 -18.73 -6.84 2.94
N ILE A 101 -18.23 -7.42 4.04
CA ILE A 101 -18.71 -8.70 4.56
C ILE A 101 -19.97 -8.44 5.42
N PRO A 102 -21.15 -8.92 4.99
CA PRO A 102 -22.37 -8.74 5.76
C PRO A 102 -22.25 -9.46 7.11
N LYS A 103 -22.66 -8.76 8.19
CA LYS A 103 -22.72 -9.30 9.56
C LYS A 103 -21.39 -9.77 10.15
N PHE A 104 -20.25 -9.33 9.63
CA PHE A 104 -18.94 -9.69 10.18
C PHE A 104 -18.84 -9.43 11.69
N ASN A 105 -19.26 -8.24 12.14
CA ASN A 105 -19.20 -7.88 13.56
C ASN A 105 -20.12 -8.76 14.42
N GLU A 106 -21.33 -9.07 13.95
CA GLU A 106 -22.28 -9.95 14.65
C GLU A 106 -21.69 -11.35 14.80
N ASN A 107 -21.15 -11.92 13.72
CA ASN A 107 -20.53 -13.25 13.74
C ASN A 107 -19.30 -13.31 14.67
N VAL A 108 -18.48 -12.26 14.71
CA VAL A 108 -17.34 -12.18 15.62
C VAL A 108 -17.79 -12.08 17.07
N ILE A 109 -18.86 -11.32 17.34
CA ILE A 109 -19.45 -11.21 18.68
C ILE A 109 -20.05 -12.55 19.12
N ASP A 110 -20.78 -13.24 18.25
CA ASP A 110 -21.38 -14.55 18.54
C ASP A 110 -20.33 -15.62 18.77
N LEU A 111 -19.24 -15.61 17.99
CA LEU A 111 -18.08 -16.49 18.20
C LEU A 111 -17.43 -16.21 19.56
N LEU A 112 -17.22 -14.94 19.90
CA LEU A 112 -16.67 -14.53 21.20
C LEU A 112 -17.59 -14.85 22.37
N ALA A 113 -18.91 -14.82 22.16
CA ALA A 113 -19.90 -15.15 23.18
C ALA A 113 -20.02 -16.67 23.40
N CYS A 114 -19.78 -17.47 22.35
CA CYS A 114 -19.74 -18.94 22.45
C CYS A 114 -18.46 -19.45 23.13
N GLU A 115 -17.35 -18.74 23.00
CA GLU A 115 -16.10 -19.09 23.66
C GLU A 115 -16.16 -18.83 25.18
N LYS A 116 -15.86 -19.86 25.98
CA LYS A 116 -15.86 -19.75 27.45
C LYS A 116 -14.71 -18.91 27.99
N ASP A 117 -13.64 -18.78 27.20
CA ASP A 117 -12.48 -17.98 27.56
C ASP A 117 -12.63 -16.56 27.01
N ARG A 118 -12.33 -15.55 27.83
CA ARG A 118 -12.45 -14.13 27.43
C ARG A 118 -11.34 -13.70 26.45
N ARG A 119 -10.53 -14.64 25.98
CA ARG A 119 -9.37 -14.42 25.12
C ARG A 119 -9.49 -15.33 23.90
N VAL A 120 -9.78 -14.71 22.76
CA VAL A 120 -9.65 -15.38 21.46
C VAL A 120 -8.27 -15.08 20.88
N ASP A 121 -7.58 -16.15 20.50
CA ASP A 121 -6.33 -16.08 19.76
C ASP A 121 -6.62 -15.78 18.30
N LEU A 122 -6.38 -14.54 17.93
CA LEU A 122 -6.46 -14.07 16.55
C LEU A 122 -5.15 -14.42 15.86
N ILE A 123 -5.10 -15.63 15.27
CA ILE A 123 -3.93 -16.11 14.53
C ILE A 123 -4.17 -15.83 13.05
N TYR A 124 -3.30 -14.99 12.46
CA TYR A 124 -3.27 -14.83 11.02
C TYR A 124 -2.58 -16.04 10.39
N LYS A 125 -3.27 -16.73 9.47
CA LYS A 125 -2.70 -17.87 8.75
C LYS A 125 -1.81 -17.33 7.64
N ASN A 126 -0.49 -17.38 7.86
CA ASN A 126 0.47 -17.07 6.80
C ASN A 126 0.28 -18.10 5.67
N PHE A 127 -0.25 -17.65 4.54
CA PHE A 127 -0.20 -18.44 3.30
C PHE A 127 1.26 -18.46 2.87
N THR A 128 1.91 -19.61 3.11
CA THR A 128 3.25 -19.92 2.59
C THR A 128 3.08 -20.62 1.25
#